data_AF-A0A363TPQ6-F1
#
_entry.id   AF-A0A363TPQ6-F1
#
_cell.length_a   1.000
_cell.length_b   1.000
_cell.length_c   1.000
_cell.angle_alpha   90.00
_cell.angle_beta   90.00
_cell.angle_gamma   90.00
#
_symmetry.space_group_name_H-M   'P 1'
#
loop_
_entity.id
_entity.type
_entity.pdbx_description
1 polymer ?
#
loop_
_entity_poly.entity_id
_entity_poly.type
_entity_poly.pdbx_seq_one_letter_code
_entity_poly.pdbx_strand_id
1 'polypeptide(L)'
;NSCLVDPAKVGRGDLRLLAIPANDIARQVIGSQQLASMVALGAYVTVTGVVSIETLFACIPKVISKKYEKFIPLNVNALKEGESFARNHP
;
A
#
# COMPACT_ATOMS: atom_id res chain seq x y z
N ASN A 1 9.42 5.63 17.19
CA ASN A 1 10.15 5.39 15.95
C ASN A 1 9.17 5.15 14.82
N SER A 2 8.74 6.21 14.15
CA SER A 2 7.65 6.21 13.15
C SER A 2 8.10 6.04 11.70
N CYS A 3 9.40 6.15 11.38
CA CYS A 3 9.92 5.86 10.05
C CYS A 3 11.41 5.51 10.08
N LEU A 4 11.83 4.53 9.27
CA LEU A 4 13.26 4.17 9.11
C LEU A 4 13.98 5.10 8.11
N VAL A 5 13.24 5.86 7.31
CA VAL A 5 13.77 6.77 6.28
C VAL A 5 13.17 8.16 6.51
N ASP A 6 14.02 9.17 6.60
CA ASP A 6 13.60 10.56 6.77
C ASP A 6 13.31 11.18 5.39
N PRO A 7 12.03 11.49 5.05
CA PRO A 7 11.68 12.06 3.75
C PRO A 7 12.35 13.42 3.51
N ALA A 8 12.61 14.18 4.57
CA ALA A 8 13.23 15.50 4.49
C ALA A 8 14.70 15.45 4.05
N LYS A 9 15.32 14.27 4.04
CA LYS A 9 16.69 14.06 3.55
C LYS A 9 16.77 13.81 2.04
N VAL A 10 15.65 13.72 1.34
CA VAL A 10 15.63 13.56 -0.12
C VAL A 10 15.81 14.93 -0.78
N GLY A 11 17.07 15.33 -0.99
CA GLY A 11 17.44 16.61 -1.62
C GLY A 11 17.39 16.63 -3.16
N ARG A 12 16.72 15.65 -3.78
CA ARG A 12 16.70 15.44 -5.24
C ARG A 12 15.37 15.91 -5.82
N GLY A 13 15.41 17.01 -6.59
CA GLY A 13 14.23 17.60 -7.23
C GLY A 13 13.77 16.88 -8.51
N ASP A 14 14.52 15.89 -8.99
CA ASP A 14 14.19 15.07 -10.16
C ASP A 14 13.28 13.87 -9.84
N LEU A 15 12.90 13.71 -8.57
CA LEU A 15 12.13 12.57 -8.09
C LEU A 15 10.73 13.01 -7.64
N ARG A 16 9.72 12.17 -7.96
CA ARG A 16 8.41 12.22 -7.31
C ARG A 16 8.44 11.37 -6.06
N LEU A 17 8.34 12.01 -4.89
CA LEU A 17 8.45 11.36 -3.59
C LEU A 17 7.07 11.28 -2.92
N LEU A 18 6.61 10.07 -2.64
CA LEU A 18 5.48 9.80 -1.76
C LEU A 18 5.97 9.07 -0.51
N ALA A 19 5.97 9.75 0.64
CA ALA A 19 6.32 9.14 1.92
C ALA A 19 5.08 8.50 2.56
N ILE A 20 4.96 7.18 2.47
CA ILE A 20 3.84 6.44 3.04
C ILE A 20 4.24 5.71 4.34
N PRO A 21 3.54 5.95 5.48
CA PRO A 21 3.77 5.22 6.72
C PRO A 21 3.10 3.83 6.68
N ALA A 22 3.48 2.99 5.71
CA ALA A 22 2.82 1.73 5.41
C ALA A 22 2.78 0.75 6.60
N ASN A 23 3.84 0.72 7.41
CA ASN A 23 3.90 -0.11 8.61
C ASN A 23 2.88 0.31 9.68
N ASP A 24 2.72 1.62 9.88
CA ASP A 24 1.76 2.15 10.86
C ASP A 24 0.33 1.93 10.38
N ILE A 25 0.04 2.16 9.10
CA ILE A 25 -1.27 1.87 8.50
C ILE A 25 -1.61 0.38 8.66
N ALA A 26 -0.68 -0.51 8.31
CA ALA A 26 -0.89 -1.95 8.41
C ALA A 26 -1.11 -2.41 9.87
N ARG A 27 -0.40 -1.80 10.82
CA ARG A 27 -0.54 -2.13 12.25
C ARG A 27 -1.81 -1.55 12.87
N GLN A 28 -2.12 -0.28 12.61
CA GLN A 28 -3.18 0.46 13.30
C GLN A 28 -4.55 0.26 12.65
N VAL A 29 -4.62 0.25 11.31
CA VAL A 29 -5.88 0.19 10.56
C VAL A 29 -6.24 -1.25 10.20
N ILE A 30 -5.25 -2.03 9.72
CA ILE A 30 -5.49 -3.41 9.26
C ILE A 30 -5.32 -4.43 10.40
N GLY A 31 -4.57 -4.10 11.45
CA GLY A 31 -4.26 -5.02 12.55
C GLY A 31 -3.25 -6.12 12.18
N SER A 32 -2.54 -5.98 11.05
CA SER A 32 -1.53 -6.94 10.60
C SER A 32 -0.35 -6.23 9.98
N GLN A 33 0.76 -6.19 10.72
CA GLN A 33 2.01 -5.58 10.24
C GLN A 33 2.56 -6.26 8.97
N GLN A 34 2.23 -7.53 8.72
CA GLN A 34 2.65 -8.27 7.53
C GLN A 34 2.03 -7.70 6.23
N LEU A 35 0.96 -6.90 6.33
CA LEU A 35 0.27 -6.30 5.19
C LEU A 35 0.81 -4.91 4.80
N ALA A 36 1.90 -4.45 5.40
CA ALA A 36 2.55 -3.19 5.00
C ALA A 36 2.95 -3.16 3.52
N SER A 37 3.35 -4.30 2.96
CA SER A 37 3.66 -4.44 1.54
C SER A 37 2.44 -4.20 0.64
N MET A 38 1.25 -4.63 1.07
CA MET A 38 0.01 -4.39 0.34
C MET A 38 -0.38 -2.92 0.39
N VAL A 39 -0.22 -2.26 1.55
CA VAL A 39 -0.43 -0.80 1.65
C VAL A 39 0.49 -0.05 0.68
N ALA A 40 1.78 -0.39 0.66
CA ALA A 40 2.73 0.23 -0.26
C ALA A 40 2.39 -0.05 -1.74
N LEU A 41 1.94 -1.27 -2.06
CA LEU A 41 1.56 -1.65 -3.42
C LEU A 41 0.34 -0.86 -3.92
N GLY A 42 -0.69 -0.70 -3.08
CA GLY A 42 -1.87 0.09 -3.41
C GLY A 42 -1.52 1.55 -3.70
N ALA A 43 -0.65 2.14 -2.88
CA ALA A 43 -0.15 3.49 -3.10
C ALA A 43 0.68 3.59 -4.40
N TYR A 44 1.59 2.65 -4.62
CA TYR A 44 2.45 2.63 -5.80
C TYR A 44 1.66 2.55 -7.11
N VAL A 45 0.69 1.65 -7.20
CA VAL A 45 -0.16 1.52 -8.39
C VAL A 45 -0.99 2.78 -8.62
N THR A 46 -1.45 3.43 -7.55
CA THR A 46 -2.22 4.68 -7.63
C THR A 46 -1.38 5.84 -8.16
N VAL A 47 -0.14 5.99 -7.69
CA VAL A 47 0.76 7.07 -8.15
C VAL A 47 1.29 6.81 -9.55
N THR A 48 1.64 5.56 -9.86
CA THR A 48 2.27 5.23 -11.15
C THR A 48 1.27 5.04 -12.28
N GLY A 49 0.03 4.62 -11.98
CA GLY A 49 -0.97 4.27 -12.99
C GLY A 49 -0.56 3.09 -13.88
N VAL A 50 0.42 2.27 -13.46
CA VAL A 50 0.95 1.16 -14.28
C VAL A 50 -0.13 0.14 -14.64
N VAL A 51 -1.11 -0.04 -13.76
CA VAL A 51 -2.32 -0.85 -13.95
C VAL A 51 -3.48 -0.16 -13.23
N SER A 52 -4.73 -0.49 -13.57
CA SER A 52 -5.87 0.00 -12.78
C SER A 52 -5.90 -0.66 -11.40
N ILE A 53 -6.23 0.11 -10.36
CA ILE A 53 -6.37 -0.40 -9.00
C ILE A 53 -7.48 -1.48 -8.92
N GLU A 54 -8.50 -1.35 -9.75
CA GLU A 54 -9.59 -2.33 -9.91
C GLU A 54 -9.07 -3.69 -10.40
N THR A 55 -8.15 -3.68 -11.37
CA THR A 55 -7.49 -4.91 -11.84
C THR A 55 -6.71 -5.55 -10.71
N LEU A 56 -6.02 -4.74 -9.89
CA LEU A 56 -5.27 -5.26 -8.75
C LEU A 56 -6.18 -5.95 -7.74
N PHE A 57 -7.33 -5.35 -7.39
CA PHE A 57 -8.33 -5.98 -6.51
C PHE A 57 -8.89 -7.28 -7.09
N ALA A 58 -9.18 -7.31 -8.40
CA ALA A 58 -9.69 -8.50 -9.08
C ALA A 58 -8.66 -9.64 -9.17
N CYS A 59 -7.36 -9.33 -9.09
CA CYS A 59 -6.28 -10.31 -9.13
C CYS A 59 -6.03 -10.99 -7.78
N ILE A 60 -6.26 -10.31 -6.64
CA ILE A 60 -6.05 -10.88 -5.30
C ILE A 60 -6.68 -12.28 -5.11
N PRO A 61 -7.97 -12.52 -5.42
CA PRO A 61 -8.56 -13.85 -5.24
C PRO A 61 -7.96 -14.93 -6.17
N LYS A 62 -7.31 -14.54 -7.28
CA LYS A 62 -6.67 -15.47 -8.22
C LYS A 62 -5.26 -15.88 -7.77
N VAL A 63 -4.57 -15.02 -7.02
CA VAL A 63 -3.17 -15.25 -6.62
C VAL A 63 -3.05 -15.78 -5.19
N ILE A 64 -4.07 -15.59 -4.35
CA ILE A 64 -4.08 -16.11 -2.98
C ILE A 64 -4.53 -17.58 -2.98
N SER A 65 -3.69 -18.47 -2.44
CA SER A 65 -4.02 -19.88 -2.28
C SER A 65 -5.24 -20.08 -1.35
N LYS A 66 -6.04 -21.12 -1.60
CA LYS A 66 -7.23 -21.48 -0.79
C LYS A 66 -7.00 -21.47 0.73
N LYS A 67 -5.81 -21.86 1.19
CA LYS A 67 -5.42 -21.84 2.62
C LYS A 67 -5.51 -20.45 3.25
N TYR A 68 -5.35 -19.39 2.45
CA TYR A 68 -5.29 -18.00 2.87
C TYR A 68 -6.47 -17.17 2.39
N GLU A 69 -7.52 -17.80 1.87
CA GLU A 69 -8.71 -17.14 1.33
C GLU A 69 -9.38 -16.22 2.37
N LYS A 70 -9.37 -16.61 3.65
CA LYS A 70 -9.83 -15.80 4.78
C LYS A 70 -9.11 -14.45 4.94
N PHE A 71 -7.92 -14.30 4.36
CA PHE A 71 -7.14 -13.07 4.39
C PHE A 71 -7.35 -12.18 3.16
N ILE A 72 -8.13 -12.63 2.16
CA ILE A 72 -8.46 -11.81 0.99
C ILE A 72 -9.08 -10.46 1.40
N PRO A 73 -10.08 -10.38 2.30
CA PRO A 73 -10.65 -9.11 2.70
C PRO A 73 -9.62 -8.16 3.32
N LEU A 74 -8.70 -8.70 4.13
CA LEU A 74 -7.63 -7.93 4.77
C LEU A 74 -6.61 -7.41 3.75
N ASN A 75 -6.23 -8.21 2.75
CA ASN A 75 -5.33 -7.78 1.68
C ASN A 75 -5.98 -6.68 0.82
N VAL A 76 -7.26 -6.86 0.46
CA VAL A 76 -8.02 -5.83 -0.28
C VAL A 76 -8.12 -4.55 0.54
N ASN A 77 -8.37 -4.64 1.85
CA ASN A 77 -8.43 -3.47 2.70
C ASN A 77 -7.08 -2.73 2.76
N ALA A 78 -5.97 -3.47 2.92
CA ALA A 78 -4.64 -2.89 2.93
C ALA A 78 -4.31 -2.15 1.62
N LEU A 79 -4.67 -2.73 0.47
CA LEU A 79 -4.53 -2.08 -0.83
C LEU A 79 -5.36 -0.77 -0.93
N LYS A 80 -6.59 -0.77 -0.43
CA LYS A 80 -7.47 0.42 -0.40
C LYS A 80 -6.90 1.53 0.47
N GLU A 81 -6.36 1.20 1.64
CA GLU A 81 -5.70 2.18 2.50
C GLU A 81 -4.49 2.82 1.80
N GLY A 82 -3.71 2.00 1.07
CA GLY A 82 -2.62 2.48 0.22
C GLY A 82 -3.08 3.44 -0.88
N GLU A 83 -4.14 3.06 -1.60
CA GLU A 83 -4.75 3.92 -2.63
C GLU A 83 -5.24 5.24 -2.04
N SER A 84 -6.00 5.18 -0.95
CA SER A 84 -6.57 6.35 -0.27
C SER A 84 -5.47 7.31 0.17
N PHE A 85 -4.39 6.77 0.76
CA PHE A 85 -3.25 7.57 1.17
C PHE A 85 -2.61 8.31 -0.01
N ALA A 86 -2.35 7.60 -1.12
CA ALA A 86 -1.76 8.17 -2.31
C ALA A 86 -2.65 9.22 -3.01
N ARG A 87 -3.97 9.04 -3.02
CA ARG A 87 -4.90 10.04 -3.58
C ARG A 87 -4.95 11.32 -2.75
N ASN A 88 -4.82 11.20 -1.43
CA ASN A 88 -4.84 12.35 -0.51
C ASN A 88 -3.48 13.06 -0.39
N HIS A 89 -2.40 12.44 -0.88
CA HIS A 89 -1.03 12.97 -0.83
C HIS A 89 -0.35 12.77 -2.21
N PRO A 90 -0.62 13.65 -3.19
CA PRO A 90 -0.07 13.54 -4.54
C PRO A 90 1.41 13.93 -4.66
#